data_AF-A0A7K7VIH9-F1
#
_entry.id   AF-A0A7K7VIH9-F1
#
_cell.length_a   1.000
_cell.length_b   1.000
_cell.length_c   1.000
_cell.angle_alpha   90.00
_cell.angle_beta   90.00
_cell.angle_gamma   90.00
#
_symmetry.space_group_name_H-M   'P 1'
#
loop_
_entity.id
_entity.type
_entity.pdbx_description
1 polymer ?
#
loop_
_entity_poly.entity_id
_entity_poly.type
_entity_poly.pdbx_seq_one_letter_code
_entity_poly.pdbx_strand_id
1 'polypeptide(L)'
;QSAVTVPRDFEGCSTLRKYFGQLHYLQSRIPMGAEQEAAVPVAWTEIFSGKTVTHEDIKYEQACILYNLGALHSMLGAMDKRVSEECAAGAFTYLRDHFPHSYSVDMSHQILNLNINLMLGQAQECLLEKSMLDNRKSFLVARISAQVVDYYKEACRALENSETASLLGKIQKDWKKLVQMKIYYFAAVAHLHMGKQAEEQQKFGERVIYFQSALDKLNEAIKLAKGQPETVQEALRFTMDVIGGKYNSAKKDNDFIYHEAVPALDTLQSVKGAPLVKALPVNPTDPAVTGPDIFAKLVPMAAHEASSLYSEEKAKLLRDVMAKIEAKNEVLDQFMDSMQLDPETVDNLDMYSHIPPVLMEKCAALSVRPDTVKNLVQSMQVLSGVFTDVEASLKEIRDLLEEDEAQERKLQELLGKSPPGPRASPPALAEVSKECSKYMEVHEKASFTNTELHKAMNLHIGNLRLLSGPLEQVRAALPAPALSEEDKQVLQNLKRVLAKVQEMREQRAALEQQLREMIQKDDITSSLVTADRSEMKKLFEEQLKKYDQIKVYLEQNLAAQENVLKALTDANVKYAAVRKALAEVEHKWNTTVQTLVASYEAYEDLMKKSQEGKDFYTDLEAKAAKLLEKARGA
;
A
#
# COMPACT_ATOMS: atom_id res chain seq x y z
N GLN A 1 -10.39 46.47 15.97
CA GLN A 1 -10.34 47.28 17.22
C GLN A 1 -9.41 46.66 18.26
N SER A 2 -9.60 45.38 18.66
CA SER A 2 -8.72 44.74 19.66
C SER A 2 -7.23 44.70 19.27
N ALA A 3 -6.90 44.59 17.98
CA ALA A 3 -5.50 44.61 17.50
C ALA A 3 -4.78 45.96 17.69
N VAL A 4 -5.52 47.06 17.85
CA VAL A 4 -4.96 48.41 18.06
C VAL A 4 -4.71 48.69 19.55
N THR A 5 -5.30 47.90 20.44
CA THR A 5 -5.14 48.04 21.90
C THR A 5 -5.12 46.66 22.53
N VAL A 6 -4.04 45.93 22.29
CA VAL A 6 -3.85 44.59 22.85
C VAL A 6 -3.39 44.64 24.31
N PRO A 7 -3.80 43.67 25.15
CA PRO A 7 -3.22 43.52 26.48
C PRO A 7 -1.72 43.22 26.38
N ARG A 8 -0.96 43.63 27.40
CA ARG A 8 0.50 43.48 27.44
C ARG A 8 0.91 42.14 28.03
N ASP A 9 0.41 41.06 27.42
CA ASP A 9 0.60 39.68 27.82
C ASP A 9 0.61 38.73 26.60
N PHE A 10 0.70 37.43 26.86
CA PHE A 10 0.69 36.40 25.82
C PHE A 10 -0.63 36.35 25.03
N GLU A 11 -1.75 36.79 25.63
CA GLU A 11 -3.05 36.86 24.95
C GLU A 11 -3.06 38.00 23.92
N GLY A 12 -2.39 39.10 24.22
CA GLY A 12 -2.09 40.17 23.26
C GLY A 12 -1.26 39.69 22.08
N CYS A 13 -0.20 38.91 22.33
CA CYS A 13 0.60 38.29 21.27
C CYS A 13 -0.26 37.35 20.38
N SER A 14 -1.14 36.55 20.98
CA SER A 14 -2.07 35.69 20.24
C SER A 14 -3.02 36.51 19.38
N THR A 15 -3.55 37.62 19.91
CA THR A 15 -4.47 38.51 19.19
C THR A 15 -3.81 39.13 17.95
N LEU A 16 -2.58 39.63 18.08
CA LEU A 16 -1.83 40.19 16.95
C LEU A 16 -1.50 39.13 15.89
N ARG A 17 -1.07 37.93 16.30
CA ARG A 17 -0.78 36.83 15.38
C ARG A 17 -2.03 36.38 14.59
N LYS A 18 -3.17 36.23 15.28
CA LYS A 18 -4.46 35.93 14.64
C LYS A 18 -4.84 37.01 13.64
N TYR A 19 -4.77 38.27 14.05
CA TYR A 19 -5.14 39.38 13.17
C TYR A 19 -4.23 39.46 11.94
N PHE A 20 -2.91 39.31 12.11
CA PHE A 20 -1.96 39.24 11.01
C PHE A 20 -2.28 38.11 10.01
N GLY A 21 -2.58 36.90 10.50
CA GLY A 21 -2.98 35.78 9.64
C GLY A 21 -4.28 36.04 8.87
N GLN A 22 -5.29 36.62 9.52
CA GLN A 22 -6.55 36.98 8.85
C GLN A 22 -6.36 38.09 7.81
N LEU A 23 -5.47 39.07 8.05
CA LEU A 23 -5.11 40.08 7.05
C LEU A 23 -4.40 39.46 5.84
N HIS A 24 -3.57 38.44 6.08
CA HIS A 24 -2.91 37.70 4.99
C HIS A 24 -3.94 36.94 4.14
N TYR A 25 -4.87 36.22 4.78
CA TYR A 25 -6.01 35.56 4.12
C TYR A 25 -6.94 36.52 3.36
N LEU A 26 -7.11 37.74 3.87
CA LEU A 26 -7.93 38.78 3.23
C LEU A 26 -7.24 39.27 1.95
N GLN A 27 -5.97 39.64 2.05
CA GLN A 27 -5.17 40.15 0.94
C GLN A 27 -5.10 39.17 -0.22
N SER A 28 -5.01 37.88 0.07
CA SER A 28 -4.89 36.85 -0.96
C SER A 28 -6.15 36.71 -1.81
N ARG A 29 -7.26 37.36 -1.41
CA ARG A 29 -8.58 37.23 -2.03
C ARG A 29 -9.15 38.53 -2.57
N ILE A 30 -8.90 39.61 -1.86
CA ILE A 30 -9.41 40.93 -2.20
C ILE A 30 -8.21 41.79 -2.65
N PRO A 31 -8.29 42.44 -3.84
CA PRO A 31 -7.19 43.23 -4.36
C PRO A 31 -7.07 44.55 -3.58
N MET A 32 -6.43 44.50 -2.41
CA MET A 32 -6.25 45.60 -1.46
C MET A 32 -4.81 46.13 -1.36
N GLY A 33 -3.94 45.75 -2.30
CA GLY A 33 -2.59 46.30 -2.42
C GLY A 33 -2.58 47.71 -3.00
N ALA A 34 -1.41 48.35 -3.01
CA ALA A 34 -1.24 49.67 -3.62
C ALA A 34 -1.78 49.72 -5.06
N GLU A 35 -2.55 50.76 -5.36
CA GLU A 35 -3.17 51.02 -6.68
C GLU A 35 -4.19 49.96 -7.13
N GLN A 36 -4.68 49.11 -6.22
CA GLN A 36 -5.70 48.11 -6.52
C GLN A 36 -7.13 48.60 -6.21
N GLU A 37 -8.13 48.00 -6.87
CA GLU A 37 -9.53 48.46 -6.86
C GLU A 37 -10.19 48.49 -5.48
N ALA A 38 -9.73 47.65 -4.55
CA ALA A 38 -10.25 47.58 -3.18
C ALA A 38 -9.22 48.09 -2.15
N ALA A 39 -8.22 48.88 -2.57
CA ALA A 39 -7.29 49.52 -1.67
C ALA A 39 -8.04 50.44 -0.69
N VAL A 40 -7.66 50.38 0.59
CA VAL A 40 -8.23 51.21 1.66
C VAL A 40 -7.12 51.97 2.37
N PRO A 41 -7.34 53.25 2.75
CA PRO A 41 -6.35 54.01 3.48
C PRO A 41 -6.17 53.46 4.90
N VAL A 42 -4.94 53.07 5.21
CA VAL A 42 -4.50 52.58 6.53
C VAL A 42 -3.59 53.62 7.16
N ALA A 43 -3.92 54.08 8.36
CA ALA A 43 -3.19 55.13 9.07
C ALA A 43 -2.64 54.64 10.42
N TRP A 44 -1.33 54.79 10.63
CA TRP A 44 -0.64 54.49 11.88
C TRP A 44 0.22 55.66 12.34
N THR A 45 0.44 55.77 13.65
CA THR A 45 1.35 56.78 14.22
C THR A 45 2.76 56.21 14.25
N GLU A 46 3.68 56.89 13.57
CA GLU A 46 5.10 56.53 13.51
C GLU A 46 5.81 56.84 14.84
N ILE A 47 6.66 55.93 15.30
CA ILE A 47 7.12 55.86 16.69
C ILE A 47 8.07 57.00 17.08
N PHE A 48 8.93 57.46 16.17
CA PHE A 48 9.99 58.42 16.47
C PHE A 48 9.56 59.88 16.27
N SER A 49 8.76 60.19 15.25
CA SER A 49 8.26 61.53 14.98
C SER A 49 6.88 61.81 15.58
N GLY A 50 6.12 60.78 15.95
CA GLY A 50 4.74 60.90 16.44
C GLY A 50 3.74 61.35 15.36
N LYS A 51 4.16 61.36 14.09
CA LYS A 51 3.30 61.75 12.97
C LYS A 51 2.46 60.57 12.50
N THR A 52 1.23 60.86 12.08
CA THR A 52 0.40 59.86 11.40
C THR A 52 0.87 59.69 9.95
N VAL A 53 1.13 58.44 9.58
CA VAL A 53 1.51 58.02 8.22
C VAL A 53 0.39 57.14 7.67
N THR A 54 -0.08 57.47 6.46
CA THR A 54 -1.19 56.78 5.80
C THR A 54 -0.74 56.19 4.47
N HIS A 55 -1.05 54.93 4.23
CA HIS A 55 -0.84 54.24 2.95
C HIS A 55 -2.11 53.53 2.51
N GLU A 56 -2.37 53.50 1.20
CA GLU A 56 -3.46 52.73 0.59
C GLU A 56 -2.96 51.33 0.20
N ASP A 57 -2.45 50.58 1.17
CA ASP A 57 -1.91 49.24 0.98
C ASP A 57 -2.12 48.38 2.23
N ILE A 58 -2.84 47.27 2.11
CA ILE A 58 -3.08 46.35 3.23
C ILE A 58 -1.79 45.75 3.80
N LYS A 59 -0.71 45.69 3.00
CA LYS A 59 0.61 45.27 3.49
C LYS A 59 1.17 46.22 4.54
N TYR A 60 0.81 47.51 4.50
CA TYR A 60 1.21 48.46 5.53
C TYR A 60 0.56 48.14 6.88
N GLU A 61 -0.72 47.76 6.90
CA GLU A 61 -1.39 47.27 8.11
C GLU A 61 -0.68 46.03 8.67
N GLN A 62 -0.42 45.04 7.81
CA GLN A 62 0.28 43.81 8.18
C GLN A 62 1.67 44.10 8.78
N ALA A 63 2.41 45.01 8.16
CA ALA A 63 3.72 45.46 8.63
C ALA A 63 3.65 46.12 10.01
N CYS A 64 2.67 47.00 10.25
CA CYS A 64 2.48 47.66 11.55
C CYS A 64 2.10 46.66 12.65
N ILE A 65 1.20 45.72 12.36
CA ILE A 65 0.79 44.66 13.29
C ILE A 65 1.99 43.76 13.65
N LEU A 66 2.82 43.42 12.67
CA LEU A 66 4.00 42.60 12.89
C LEU A 66 5.08 43.34 13.68
N TYR A 67 5.27 44.64 13.43
CA TYR A 67 6.15 45.49 14.24
C TYR A 67 5.67 45.51 15.70
N ASN A 68 4.38 45.73 15.93
CA ASN A 68 3.77 45.75 17.26
C ASN A 68 3.89 44.39 17.96
N LEU A 69 3.82 43.28 17.21
CA LEU A 69 4.07 41.95 17.75
C LEU A 69 5.52 41.79 18.22
N GLY A 70 6.49 42.26 17.42
CA GLY A 70 7.90 42.30 17.81
C GLY A 70 8.15 43.17 19.04
N ALA A 71 7.50 44.34 19.11
CA ALA A 71 7.58 45.24 20.25
C ALA A 71 6.93 44.65 21.53
N LEU A 72 5.78 43.98 21.42
CA LEU A 72 5.15 43.33 22.55
C LEU A 72 6.02 42.18 23.08
N HIS A 73 6.57 41.36 22.20
CA HIS A 73 7.52 40.32 22.59
C HIS A 73 8.77 40.87 23.28
N SER A 74 9.30 42.01 22.83
CA SER A 74 10.45 42.64 23.50
C SER A 74 10.09 43.14 24.90
N MET A 75 8.90 43.70 25.08
CA MET A 75 8.39 44.11 26.40
C MET A 75 8.21 42.92 27.34
N LEU A 76 7.62 41.82 26.87
CA LEU A 76 7.42 40.60 27.67
C LEU A 76 8.76 39.98 28.03
N GLY A 77 9.70 39.90 27.08
CA GLY A 77 11.05 39.40 27.33
C GLY A 77 11.82 40.22 28.37
N ALA A 78 11.58 41.54 28.45
CA ALA A 78 12.15 42.39 29.48
C ALA A 78 11.52 42.19 30.88
N MET A 79 10.28 41.68 30.94
CA MET A 79 9.54 41.41 32.20
C MET A 79 9.72 39.98 32.72
N ASP A 80 10.09 39.04 31.85
CA ASP A 80 10.29 37.63 32.20
C ASP A 80 11.50 37.45 33.14
N LYS A 81 11.41 36.46 34.04
CA LYS A 81 12.52 35.97 34.87
C LYS A 81 13.51 35.09 34.07
N ARG A 82 13.61 35.31 32.75
CA ARG A 82 14.61 34.72 31.83
C ARG A 82 14.45 33.22 31.60
N VAL A 83 13.21 32.71 31.61
CA VAL A 83 12.92 31.26 31.43
C VAL A 83 12.31 30.92 30.07
N SER A 84 11.64 31.86 29.38
CA SER A 84 10.99 31.61 28.09
C SER A 84 11.87 31.93 26.87
N GLU A 85 11.77 31.11 25.81
CA GLU A 85 12.56 31.16 24.57
C GLU A 85 11.86 31.92 23.41
N GLU A 86 10.81 32.71 23.67
CA GLU A 86 10.12 33.46 22.62
C GLU A 86 10.93 34.69 22.18
N CYS A 87 11.43 34.69 20.95
CA CYS A 87 12.31 35.75 20.44
C CYS A 87 11.57 36.73 19.50
N ALA A 88 11.45 37.99 19.93
CA ALA A 88 10.96 39.12 19.14
C ALA A 88 11.70 39.31 17.79
N ALA A 89 12.93 38.81 17.66
CA ALA A 89 13.73 38.92 16.44
C ALA A 89 13.05 38.28 15.22
N GLY A 90 12.23 37.23 15.43
CA GLY A 90 11.46 36.57 14.37
C GLY A 90 10.52 37.51 13.62
N ALA A 91 9.73 38.28 14.36
CA ALA A 91 8.78 39.25 13.79
C ALA A 91 9.50 40.35 13.00
N PHE A 92 10.57 40.94 13.54
CA PHE A 92 11.33 41.97 12.84
C PHE A 92 12.10 41.44 11.62
N THR A 93 12.56 40.18 11.67
CA THR A 93 13.22 39.52 10.53
C THR A 93 12.23 39.30 9.40
N TYR A 94 11.05 38.74 9.72
CA TYR A 94 9.99 38.55 8.73
C TYR A 94 9.55 39.90 8.13
N LEU A 95 9.42 40.94 8.96
CA LEU A 95 9.09 42.29 8.53
C LEU A 95 10.10 42.84 7.51
N ARG A 96 11.39 42.72 7.80
CA ARG A 96 12.49 43.17 6.91
C ARG A 96 12.48 42.43 5.58
N ASP A 97 12.22 41.12 5.61
CA ASP A 97 12.39 40.27 4.42
C ASP A 97 11.17 40.30 3.48
N HIS A 98 9.96 40.62 3.98
CA HIS A 98 8.72 40.47 3.21
C HIS A 98 7.97 41.78 2.92
N PHE A 99 8.34 42.90 3.56
CA PHE A 99 7.62 44.18 3.42
C PHE A 99 8.51 45.32 2.92
N PRO A 100 7.94 46.31 2.21
CA PRO A 100 8.62 47.54 1.85
C PRO A 100 9.17 48.31 3.06
N HIS A 101 10.46 48.65 3.01
CA HIS A 101 11.14 49.46 4.02
C HIS A 101 10.80 50.96 3.95
N SER A 102 10.07 51.38 2.92
CA SER A 102 9.69 52.77 2.67
C SER A 102 8.35 53.17 3.31
N TYR A 103 7.64 52.24 3.95
CA TYR A 103 6.36 52.56 4.58
C TYR A 103 6.48 53.61 5.68
N SER A 104 7.47 53.49 6.54
CA SER A 104 7.72 54.44 7.62
C SER A 104 9.17 54.37 8.08
N VAL A 105 9.68 55.43 8.69
CA VAL A 105 11.10 55.55 9.06
C VAL A 105 11.53 54.53 10.14
N ASP A 106 10.60 54.14 11.01
CA ASP A 106 10.74 53.08 12.02
C ASP A 106 10.78 51.67 11.43
N MET A 107 10.37 51.49 10.16
CA MET A 107 10.49 50.24 9.40
C MET A 107 11.67 50.24 8.42
N SER A 108 12.54 51.26 8.47
CA SER A 108 13.72 51.30 7.63
C SER A 108 14.64 50.09 7.89
N HIS A 109 15.39 49.68 6.87
CA HIS A 109 16.31 48.54 6.95
C HIS A 109 17.32 48.68 8.11
N GLN A 110 17.76 49.91 8.43
CA GLN A 110 18.67 50.16 9.54
C GLN A 110 17.99 49.93 10.91
N ILE A 111 16.77 50.43 11.10
CA ILE A 111 16.02 50.26 12.35
C ILE A 111 15.63 48.79 12.56
N LEU A 112 15.19 48.09 11.51
CA LEU A 112 14.87 46.67 11.62
C LEU A 112 16.10 45.83 11.95
N ASN A 113 17.27 46.09 11.34
CA ASN A 113 18.50 45.38 11.71
C ASN A 113 18.99 45.73 13.12
N LEU A 114 18.81 46.97 13.57
CA LEU A 114 19.05 47.33 14.97
C LEU A 114 18.18 46.47 15.90
N ASN A 115 16.87 46.41 15.65
CA ASN A 115 15.93 45.65 16.46
C ASN A 115 16.25 44.15 16.43
N ILE A 116 16.50 43.55 15.26
CA ILE A 116 16.84 42.12 15.13
C ILE A 116 18.08 41.78 15.95
N ASN A 117 19.18 42.53 15.77
CA ASN A 117 20.43 42.24 16.47
C ASN A 117 20.35 42.52 17.97
N LEU A 118 19.60 43.54 18.37
CA LEU A 118 19.35 43.83 19.79
C LEU A 118 18.59 42.68 20.45
N MET A 119 17.51 42.20 19.82
CA MET A 119 16.69 41.09 20.33
C MET A 119 17.45 39.76 20.36
N LEU A 120 18.24 39.45 19.32
CA LEU A 120 19.11 38.26 19.30
C LEU A 120 20.20 38.35 20.37
N GLY A 121 20.81 39.52 20.54
CA GLY A 121 21.79 39.77 21.60
C GLY A 121 21.20 39.49 22.98
N GLN A 122 20.02 40.06 23.29
CA GLN A 122 19.33 39.86 24.57
C GLN A 122 18.89 38.42 24.80
N ALA A 123 18.41 37.72 23.77
CA ALA A 123 18.08 36.30 23.88
C ALA A 123 19.33 35.46 24.19
N GLN A 124 20.46 35.76 23.53
CA GLN A 124 21.73 35.10 23.77
C GLN A 124 22.29 35.44 25.18
N GLU A 125 22.01 36.64 25.74
CA GLU A 125 22.33 36.98 27.14
C GLU A 125 21.61 36.04 28.13
N CYS A 126 20.31 35.81 27.93
CA CYS A 126 19.53 34.90 28.78
C CYS A 126 20.08 33.48 28.73
N LEU A 127 20.44 33.00 27.53
CA LEU A 127 21.07 31.70 27.35
C LEU A 127 22.46 31.63 28.01
N LEU A 128 23.23 32.71 27.95
CA LEU A 128 24.53 32.80 28.61
C LEU A 128 24.38 32.64 30.13
N GLU A 129 23.47 33.39 30.74
CA GLU A 129 23.23 33.30 32.18
C GLU A 129 22.79 31.89 32.59
N LYS A 130 21.84 31.29 31.86
CA LYS A 130 21.45 29.89 32.05
C LYS A 130 22.65 28.94 31.96
N SER A 131 23.52 29.14 30.95
CA SER A 131 24.72 28.32 30.77
C SER A 131 25.73 28.46 31.91
N MET A 132 25.82 29.65 32.51
CA MET A 132 26.65 29.90 33.69
C MET A 132 26.06 29.24 34.95
N LEU A 133 24.75 29.33 35.15
CA LEU A 133 24.04 28.68 36.26
C LEU A 133 24.12 27.14 36.18
N ASP A 134 24.02 26.60 34.97
CA ASP A 134 24.17 25.17 34.67
C ASP A 134 25.63 24.66 34.81
N ASN A 135 26.59 25.53 35.16
CA ASN A 135 28.02 25.22 35.24
C ASN A 135 28.56 24.53 33.96
N ARG A 136 28.16 25.04 32.79
CA ARG A 136 28.67 24.54 31.51
C ARG A 136 30.18 24.80 31.38
N LYS A 137 30.86 23.99 30.56
CA LYS A 137 32.30 24.11 30.31
C LYS A 137 32.71 25.54 29.95
N SER A 138 33.83 26.01 30.51
CA SER A 138 34.34 27.38 30.37
C SER A 138 34.45 27.83 28.91
N PHE A 139 34.99 26.99 28.02
CA PHE A 139 35.09 27.29 26.59
C PHE A 139 33.73 27.57 25.93
N LEU A 140 32.70 26.79 26.27
CA LEU A 140 31.37 26.97 25.70
C LEU A 140 30.78 28.31 26.15
N VAL A 141 30.89 28.64 27.44
CA VAL A 141 30.43 29.92 28.00
C VAL A 141 31.14 31.08 27.31
N ALA A 142 32.46 31.00 27.11
CA ALA A 142 33.23 32.02 26.39
C ALA A 142 32.73 32.25 24.96
N ARG A 143 32.41 31.18 24.21
CA ARG A 143 31.87 31.28 22.86
C ARG A 143 30.45 31.86 22.82
N ILE A 144 29.61 31.54 23.80
CA ILE A 144 28.28 32.11 23.93
C ILE A 144 28.39 33.62 24.21
N SER A 145 29.26 34.03 25.16
CA SER A 145 29.52 35.45 25.44
C SER A 145 30.08 36.21 24.24
N ALA A 146 31.01 35.61 23.48
CA ALA A 146 31.53 36.22 22.27
C ALA A 146 30.43 36.50 21.23
N GLN A 147 29.44 35.60 21.11
CA GLN A 147 28.30 35.82 20.22
C GLN A 147 27.40 36.98 20.68
N VAL A 148 27.17 37.14 21.98
CA VAL A 148 26.43 38.31 22.52
C VAL A 148 27.12 39.60 22.09
N VAL A 149 28.46 39.63 22.20
CA VAL A 149 29.27 40.77 21.77
C VAL A 149 29.11 41.05 20.28
N ASP A 150 29.14 40.02 19.44
CA ASP A 150 29.01 40.18 17.99
C ASP A 150 27.64 40.76 17.62
N TYR A 151 26.54 40.26 18.20
CA TYR A 151 25.21 40.85 17.98
C TYR A 151 25.12 42.31 18.42
N TYR A 152 25.67 42.66 19.59
CA TYR A 152 25.65 44.04 20.04
C TYR A 152 26.56 44.97 19.25
N LYS A 153 27.67 44.47 18.68
CA LYS A 153 28.49 45.26 17.76
C LYS A 153 27.70 45.62 16.51
N GLU A 154 26.93 44.69 15.94
CA GLU A 154 26.07 45.00 14.78
C GLU A 154 24.96 45.99 15.17
N ALA A 155 24.32 45.82 16.33
CA ALA A 155 23.35 46.80 16.84
C ALA A 155 23.99 48.19 17.07
N CYS A 156 25.21 48.25 17.60
CA CYS A 156 25.93 49.50 17.83
C CYS A 156 26.30 50.19 16.50
N ARG A 157 26.70 49.43 15.47
CA ARG A 157 26.95 49.97 14.12
C ARG A 157 25.69 50.60 13.53
N ALA A 158 24.53 49.96 13.69
CA ALA A 158 23.25 50.53 13.26
C ALA A 158 22.93 51.83 14.02
N LEU A 159 23.20 51.89 15.33
CA LEU A 159 23.04 53.13 16.12
C LEU A 159 24.03 54.24 15.73
N GLU A 160 25.17 53.90 15.15
CA GLU A 160 26.20 54.86 14.69
C GLU A 160 25.93 55.42 13.29
N ASN A 161 25.01 54.80 12.54
CA ASN A 161 24.58 55.30 11.26
C ASN A 161 23.93 56.70 11.41
N SER A 162 24.37 57.66 10.61
CA SER A 162 23.95 59.07 10.67
C SER A 162 22.44 59.27 10.55
N GLU A 163 21.79 58.48 9.70
CA GLU A 163 20.36 58.54 9.43
C GLU A 163 19.55 57.94 10.59
N THR A 164 20.02 56.83 11.16
CA THR A 164 19.42 56.25 12.37
C THR A 164 19.57 57.17 13.58
N ALA A 165 20.73 57.82 13.71
CA ALA A 165 20.99 58.72 14.82
C ALA A 165 20.15 60.00 14.77
N SER A 166 19.87 60.54 13.59
CA SER A 166 18.99 61.71 13.44
C SER A 166 17.54 61.38 13.78
N LEU A 167 17.05 60.19 13.40
CA LEU A 167 15.69 59.72 13.68
C LEU A 167 15.43 59.48 15.17
N LEU A 168 16.33 58.76 15.83
CA LEU A 168 16.20 58.38 17.25
C LEU A 168 16.49 59.54 18.22
N GLY A 169 17.20 60.58 17.77
CA GLY A 169 17.51 61.77 18.55
C GLY A 169 18.18 61.45 19.89
N LYS A 170 17.55 61.83 21.01
CA LYS A 170 18.09 61.61 22.36
C LYS A 170 18.18 60.11 22.71
N ILE A 171 17.22 59.31 22.25
CA ILE A 171 17.14 57.87 22.56
C ILE A 171 18.39 57.14 22.06
N GLN A 172 18.92 57.57 20.91
CA GLN A 172 20.13 56.98 20.32
C GLN A 172 21.31 57.02 21.29
N LYS A 173 21.54 58.15 21.97
CA LYS A 173 22.70 58.30 22.85
C LYS A 173 22.62 57.36 24.05
N ASP A 174 21.43 57.23 24.63
CA ASP A 174 21.18 56.38 25.78
C ASP A 174 21.32 54.89 25.39
N TRP A 175 20.72 54.49 24.27
CA TRP A 175 20.83 53.13 23.75
C TRP A 175 22.26 52.78 23.34
N LYS A 176 22.94 53.66 22.61
CA LYS A 176 24.34 53.46 22.21
C LYS A 176 25.23 53.24 23.43
N LYS A 177 25.12 54.10 24.45
CA LYS A 177 25.90 53.97 25.69
C LYS A 177 25.63 52.66 26.41
N LEU A 178 24.36 52.24 26.49
CA LEU A 178 23.97 50.96 27.12
C LEU A 178 24.51 49.76 26.34
N VAL A 179 24.36 49.74 25.01
CA VAL A 179 24.84 48.66 24.14
C VAL A 179 26.38 48.57 24.19
N GLN A 180 27.08 49.70 24.14
CA GLN A 180 28.55 49.73 24.27
C GLN A 180 29.02 49.19 25.63
N MET A 181 28.35 49.57 26.71
CA MET A 181 28.65 49.03 28.04
C MET A 181 28.45 47.50 28.09
N LYS A 182 27.36 46.99 27.50
CA LYS A 182 27.12 45.54 27.37
C LYS A 182 28.20 44.86 26.52
N ILE A 183 28.63 45.44 25.40
CA ILE A 183 29.74 44.91 24.57
C ILE A 183 30.99 44.67 25.43
N TYR A 184 31.41 45.67 26.20
CA TYR A 184 32.60 45.55 27.04
C TYR A 184 32.39 44.55 28.19
N TYR A 185 31.21 44.55 28.81
CA TYR A 185 30.89 43.61 29.88
C TYR A 185 30.93 42.15 29.40
N PHE A 186 30.24 41.80 28.32
CA PHE A 186 30.24 40.42 27.81
C PHE A 186 31.57 40.01 27.19
N ALA A 187 32.35 40.96 26.66
CA ALA A 187 33.72 40.69 26.26
C ALA A 187 34.62 40.37 27.47
N ALA A 188 34.39 41.02 28.62
CA ALA A 188 35.06 40.66 29.87
C ALA A 188 34.67 39.25 30.36
N VAL A 189 33.37 38.90 30.30
CA VAL A 189 32.89 37.55 30.64
C VAL A 189 33.50 36.49 29.71
N ALA A 190 33.57 36.75 28.40
CA ALA A 190 34.20 35.84 27.44
C ALA A 190 35.67 35.57 27.80
N HIS A 191 36.42 36.62 28.10
CA HIS A 191 37.85 36.52 28.45
C HIS A 191 38.06 35.87 29.83
N LEU A 192 37.18 36.13 30.80
CA LEU A 192 37.18 35.44 32.10
C LEU A 192 37.06 33.92 31.89
N HIS A 193 36.14 33.48 31.03
CA HIS A 193 35.95 32.05 30.78
C HIS A 193 37.06 31.43 29.91
N MET A 194 37.69 32.18 29.01
CA MET A 194 38.93 31.73 28.35
C MET A 194 40.09 31.58 29.34
N GLY A 195 40.22 32.49 30.32
CA GLY A 195 41.22 32.37 31.38
C GLY A 195 40.99 31.14 32.26
N LYS A 196 39.73 30.82 32.60
CA LYS A 196 39.37 29.57 33.29
C LYS A 196 39.70 28.32 32.46
N GLN A 197 39.49 28.37 31.15
CA GLN A 197 39.89 27.26 30.26
C GLN A 197 41.41 27.10 30.20
N ALA A 198 42.17 28.19 30.11
CA ALA A 198 43.62 28.15 30.13
C ALA A 198 44.14 27.57 31.47
N GLU A 199 43.48 27.90 32.59
CA GLU A 199 43.73 27.29 33.91
C GLU A 199 43.49 25.77 33.89
N GLU A 200 42.36 25.30 33.33
CA GLU A 200 42.07 23.87 33.15
C GLU A 200 43.10 23.15 32.26
N GLN A 201 43.68 23.86 31.28
CA GLN A 201 44.70 23.34 30.37
C GLN A 201 46.13 23.51 30.88
N GLN A 202 46.31 24.03 32.11
CA GLN A 202 47.62 24.33 32.71
C GLN A 202 48.49 25.26 31.86
N LYS A 203 47.87 26.20 31.13
CA LYS A 203 48.55 27.25 30.37
C LYS A 203 48.52 28.55 31.18
N PHE A 204 49.44 28.67 32.12
CA PHE A 204 49.43 29.73 33.13
C PHE A 204 49.78 31.11 32.56
N GLY A 205 50.62 31.20 31.52
CA GLY A 205 50.88 32.44 30.80
C GLY A 205 49.63 32.97 30.07
N GLU A 206 48.92 32.10 29.34
CA GLU A 206 47.64 32.44 28.67
C GLU A 206 46.56 32.83 29.69
N ARG A 207 46.48 32.14 30.84
CA ARG A 207 45.54 32.44 31.94
C ARG A 207 45.69 33.88 32.43
N VAL A 208 46.92 34.35 32.65
CA VAL A 208 47.19 35.71 33.14
C VAL A 208 46.73 36.77 32.14
N ILE A 209 47.08 36.64 30.86
CA ILE A 209 46.71 37.65 29.85
C ILE A 209 45.20 37.69 29.61
N TYR A 210 44.50 36.55 29.64
CA TYR A 210 43.05 36.52 29.51
C TYR A 210 42.35 37.22 30.69
N PHE A 211 42.79 36.98 31.94
CA PHE A 211 42.22 37.68 33.10
C PHE A 211 42.56 39.17 33.12
N GLN A 212 43.77 39.57 32.71
CA GLN A 212 44.13 40.99 32.53
C GLN A 212 43.18 41.63 31.52
N SER A 213 43.01 41.01 30.36
CA SER A 213 42.16 41.53 29.30
C SER A 213 40.68 41.59 29.70
N ALA A 214 40.21 40.65 30.53
CA ALA A 214 38.88 40.69 31.12
C ALA A 214 38.71 41.88 32.07
N LEU A 215 39.72 42.13 32.92
CA LEU A 215 39.74 43.26 33.85
C LEU A 215 39.73 44.61 33.12
N ASP A 216 40.54 44.76 32.07
CA ASP A 216 40.61 45.98 31.25
C ASP A 216 39.25 46.29 30.60
N LYS A 217 38.62 45.26 30.02
CA LYS A 217 37.27 45.38 29.42
C LYS A 217 36.21 45.72 30.45
N LEU A 218 36.27 45.12 31.64
CA LEU A 218 35.33 45.44 32.72
C LEU A 218 35.47 46.90 33.18
N ASN A 219 36.70 47.41 33.27
CA ASN A 219 36.93 48.83 33.60
C ASN A 219 36.28 49.77 32.58
N GLU A 220 36.36 49.46 31.28
CA GLU A 220 35.65 50.22 30.25
C GLU A 220 34.12 50.13 30.40
N ALA A 221 33.60 48.94 30.72
CA ALA A 221 32.17 48.77 31.01
C ALA A 221 31.72 49.64 32.19
N ILE A 222 32.49 49.68 33.29
CA ILE A 222 32.21 50.51 34.48
C ILE A 222 32.22 52.01 34.13
N LYS A 223 33.17 52.48 33.31
CA LYS A 223 33.20 53.87 32.84
C LYS A 223 31.92 54.24 32.09
N LEU A 224 31.45 53.34 31.21
CA LEU A 224 30.24 53.53 30.42
C LEU A 224 28.94 53.32 31.23
N ALA A 225 28.99 52.59 32.34
CA ALA A 225 27.84 52.35 33.20
C ALA A 225 27.42 53.56 34.03
N LYS A 226 28.19 54.65 34.09
CA LYS A 226 27.81 55.85 34.87
C LYS A 226 26.41 56.35 34.52
N GLY A 227 25.50 56.39 35.49
CA GLY A 227 24.11 56.79 35.31
C GLY A 227 23.13 55.65 34.98
N GLN A 228 23.60 54.41 34.92
CA GLN A 228 22.74 53.21 34.90
C GLN A 228 22.15 52.93 36.30
N PRO A 229 21.05 52.16 36.41
CA PRO A 229 20.44 51.79 37.69
C PRO A 229 21.44 51.17 38.68
N GLU A 230 21.22 51.35 39.99
CA GLU A 230 22.13 50.85 41.03
C GLU A 230 22.32 49.33 40.95
N THR A 231 21.29 48.58 40.56
CA THR A 231 21.37 47.13 40.32
C THR A 231 22.44 46.75 39.30
N VAL A 232 22.64 47.57 38.26
CA VAL A 232 23.71 47.37 37.26
C VAL A 232 25.08 47.70 37.86
N GLN A 233 25.17 48.74 38.70
CA GLN A 233 26.42 49.09 39.40
C GLN A 233 26.86 47.99 40.36
N GLU A 234 25.93 47.44 41.14
CA GLU A 234 26.16 46.33 42.07
C GLU A 234 26.65 45.07 41.32
N ALA A 235 26.00 44.71 40.22
CA ALA A 235 26.42 43.57 39.38
C ALA A 235 27.85 43.75 38.82
N LEU A 236 28.20 44.97 38.39
CA LEU A 236 29.55 45.28 37.92
C LEU A 236 30.59 45.23 39.04
N ARG A 237 30.26 45.71 40.26
CA ARG A 237 31.14 45.61 41.43
C ARG A 237 31.41 44.15 41.79
N PHE A 238 30.37 43.33 41.86
CA PHE A 238 30.52 41.89 42.09
C PHE A 238 31.41 41.23 41.02
N THR A 239 31.20 41.57 39.75
CA THR A 239 32.03 41.05 38.65
C THR A 239 33.48 41.50 38.77
N MET A 240 33.72 42.73 39.27
CA MET A 240 35.07 43.26 39.53
C MET A 240 35.77 42.48 40.63
N ASP A 241 35.09 42.15 41.73
CA ASP A 241 35.67 41.34 42.80
C ASP A 241 36.09 39.96 42.29
N VAL A 242 35.25 39.34 41.45
CA VAL A 242 35.54 38.03 40.83
C VAL A 242 36.72 38.09 39.86
N ILE A 243 36.67 39.00 38.86
CA ILE A 243 37.71 39.09 37.83
C ILE A 243 39.03 39.60 38.43
N GLY A 244 38.97 40.62 39.28
CA GLY A 244 40.14 41.17 39.97
C GLY A 244 40.80 40.16 40.91
N GLY A 245 40.01 39.40 41.67
CA GLY A 245 40.51 38.30 42.50
C GLY A 245 41.20 37.21 41.67
N LYS A 246 40.58 36.78 40.57
CA LYS A 246 41.16 35.77 39.65
C LYS A 246 42.44 36.25 38.99
N TYR A 247 42.51 37.50 38.52
CA TYR A 247 43.71 38.08 37.95
C TYR A 247 44.85 38.16 38.97
N ASN A 248 44.60 38.70 40.17
CA ASN A 248 45.62 38.86 41.20
C ASN A 248 46.19 37.50 41.64
N SER A 249 45.32 36.48 41.79
CA SER A 249 45.76 35.12 42.07
C SER A 249 46.60 34.56 40.94
N ALA A 250 46.12 34.61 39.70
CA ALA A 250 46.83 34.05 38.55
C ALA A 250 48.20 34.70 38.33
N LYS A 251 48.28 36.03 38.49
CA LYS A 251 49.53 36.77 38.40
C LYS A 251 50.51 36.33 39.48
N LYS A 252 50.06 36.28 40.74
CA LYS A 252 50.90 35.82 41.86
C LYS A 252 51.39 34.39 41.63
N ASP A 253 50.50 33.46 41.27
CA ASP A 253 50.90 32.08 41.03
C ASP A 253 51.92 31.97 39.88
N ASN A 254 51.73 32.74 38.80
CA ASN A 254 52.66 32.74 37.68
C ASN A 254 54.01 33.37 38.05
N ASP A 255 54.03 34.46 38.82
CA ASP A 255 55.25 35.17 39.22
C ASP A 255 56.09 34.39 40.24
N PHE A 256 55.46 33.54 41.07
CA PHE A 256 56.15 32.83 42.17
C PHE A 256 56.26 31.31 41.98
N ILE A 257 55.39 30.69 41.18
CA ILE A 257 55.33 29.22 41.02
C ILE A 257 55.66 28.83 39.57
N TYR A 258 54.84 29.24 38.60
CA TYR A 258 54.90 28.67 37.24
C TYR A 258 55.95 29.33 36.32
N HIS A 259 56.16 30.63 36.45
CA HIS A 259 57.10 31.43 35.66
C HIS A 259 56.91 31.28 34.13
N GLU A 260 55.69 31.04 33.65
CA GLU A 260 55.43 30.99 32.22
C GLU A 260 55.45 32.39 31.60
N ALA A 261 56.00 32.48 30.38
CA ALA A 261 55.98 33.71 29.61
C ALA A 261 54.54 34.09 29.26
N VAL A 262 54.13 35.31 29.62
CA VAL A 262 52.79 35.84 29.31
C VAL A 262 52.78 36.28 27.84
N PRO A 263 52.00 35.63 26.95
CA PRO A 263 51.94 35.99 25.54
C PRO A 263 51.19 37.31 25.33
N ALA A 264 51.42 37.95 24.19
CA ALA A 264 50.64 39.12 23.79
C ALA A 264 49.23 38.68 23.32
N LEU A 265 48.20 39.43 23.70
CA LEU A 265 46.79 39.03 23.47
C LEU A 265 46.44 38.82 21.99
N ASP A 266 47.05 39.60 21.11
CA ASP A 266 46.91 39.55 19.64
C ASP A 266 47.52 38.29 19.01
N THR A 267 48.46 37.63 19.70
CA THR A 267 49.01 36.34 19.29
C THR A 267 48.09 35.16 19.61
N LEU A 268 47.07 35.36 20.45
CA LEU A 268 46.09 34.34 20.82
C LEU A 268 44.96 34.27 19.81
N GLN A 269 44.41 33.07 19.63
CA GLN A 269 43.28 32.87 18.73
C GLN A 269 42.04 33.62 19.24
N SER A 270 41.41 34.41 18.37
CA SER A 270 40.15 35.09 18.68
C SER A 270 39.01 34.09 18.95
N VAL A 271 38.23 34.37 19.99
CA VAL A 271 37.09 33.53 20.38
C VAL A 271 35.96 33.71 19.36
N LYS A 272 35.66 32.65 18.60
CA LYS A 272 34.53 32.66 17.66
C LYS A 272 33.20 32.47 18.39
N GLY A 273 32.27 33.39 18.17
CA GLY A 273 30.89 33.32 18.66
C GLY A 273 30.19 31.99 18.30
N ALA A 274 29.30 31.55 19.19
CA ALA A 274 28.37 30.46 18.93
C ALA A 274 26.92 31.00 18.87
N PRO A 275 26.31 31.16 17.69
CA PRO A 275 24.91 31.58 17.52
C PRO A 275 23.98 30.43 17.88
N LEU A 276 23.56 30.39 19.14
CA LEU A 276 22.67 29.35 19.67
C LEU A 276 21.21 29.79 19.68
N VAL A 277 20.95 31.09 19.62
CA VAL A 277 19.62 31.65 19.38
C VAL A 277 19.40 31.91 17.90
N LYS A 278 18.14 31.77 17.45
CA LYS A 278 17.73 32.05 16.07
C LYS A 278 16.43 32.82 16.07
N ALA A 279 16.26 33.69 15.08
CA ALA A 279 14.99 34.31 14.80
C ALA A 279 13.98 33.20 14.42
N LEU A 280 12.88 33.11 15.15
CA LEU A 280 11.84 32.12 14.89
C LEU A 280 11.07 32.52 13.62
N PRO A 281 10.85 31.60 12.67
CA PRO A 281 10.11 31.90 11.45
C PRO A 281 8.65 32.25 11.80
N VAL A 282 8.13 33.29 11.14
CA VAL A 282 6.72 33.65 11.23
C VAL A 282 5.99 32.97 10.07
N ASN A 283 4.99 32.16 10.38
CA ASN A 283 4.12 31.56 9.38
C ASN A 283 2.73 32.24 9.42
N PRO A 284 2.37 33.06 8.42
CA PRO A 284 1.07 33.74 8.38
C PRO A 284 -0.12 32.82 8.13
N THR A 285 0.11 31.55 7.75
CA THR A 285 -0.95 30.60 7.39
C THR A 285 -1.08 29.42 8.35
N ASP A 286 -0.34 29.42 9.46
CA ASP A 286 -0.41 28.35 10.47
C ASP A 286 -1.74 28.39 11.24
N PRO A 287 -2.66 27.43 11.02
CA PRO A 287 -3.98 27.45 11.65
C PRO A 287 -3.93 27.29 13.18
N ALA A 288 -2.86 26.70 13.73
CA ALA A 288 -2.68 26.58 15.18
C ALA A 288 -2.52 27.95 15.85
N VAL A 289 -2.02 28.93 15.09
CA VAL A 289 -1.73 30.29 15.54
C VAL A 289 -2.81 31.26 15.09
N THR A 290 -3.24 31.18 13.82
CA THR A 290 -4.12 32.16 13.18
C THR A 290 -5.60 31.85 13.36
N GLY A 291 -5.93 30.61 13.74
CA GLY A 291 -7.31 30.12 13.81
C GLY A 291 -7.89 29.79 12.43
N PRO A 292 -9.18 29.44 12.35
CA PRO A 292 -9.82 29.12 11.08
C PRO A 292 -9.84 30.35 10.16
N ASP A 293 -9.60 30.11 8.87
CA ASP A 293 -9.69 31.13 7.83
C ASP A 293 -11.16 31.58 7.64
N ILE A 294 -11.47 32.81 8.04
CA ILE A 294 -12.83 33.34 7.98
C ILE A 294 -13.28 33.66 6.55
N PHE A 295 -12.35 33.70 5.59
CA PHE A 295 -12.60 33.99 4.19
C PHE A 295 -12.50 32.74 3.30
N ALA A 296 -12.44 31.53 3.88
CA ALA A 296 -12.29 30.26 3.15
C ALA A 296 -13.27 30.06 1.97
N LYS A 297 -14.47 30.64 2.06
CA LYS A 297 -15.51 30.57 1.01
C LYS A 297 -15.26 31.49 -0.19
N LEU A 298 -14.35 32.46 -0.08
CA LEU A 298 -13.98 33.37 -1.15
C LEU A 298 -12.73 32.80 -1.85
N VAL A 299 -12.93 32.18 -3.01
CA VAL A 299 -11.83 31.61 -3.81
C VAL A 299 -11.62 32.48 -5.06
N PRO A 300 -10.45 33.12 -5.22
CA PRO A 300 -10.16 33.94 -6.39
C PRO A 300 -10.07 33.10 -7.66
N MET A 301 -10.37 33.71 -8.82
CA MET A 301 -10.27 33.03 -10.12
C MET A 301 -8.88 32.44 -10.37
N ALA A 302 -7.83 33.17 -10.00
CA ALA A 302 -6.45 32.70 -10.14
C ALA A 302 -6.16 31.41 -9.34
N ALA A 303 -6.78 31.24 -8.17
CA ALA A 303 -6.64 30.01 -7.39
C ALA A 303 -7.40 28.85 -8.04
N HIS A 304 -8.56 29.11 -8.67
CA HIS A 304 -9.28 28.11 -9.47
C HIS A 304 -8.47 27.66 -10.70
N GLU A 305 -7.85 28.60 -11.41
CA GLU A 305 -6.96 28.30 -12.54
C GLU A 305 -5.77 27.45 -12.09
N ALA A 306 -5.11 27.83 -10.99
CA ALA A 306 -4.00 27.07 -10.42
C ALA A 306 -4.44 25.67 -9.96
N SER A 307 -5.61 25.54 -9.33
CA SER A 307 -6.17 24.26 -8.92
C SER A 307 -6.48 23.35 -10.12
N SER A 308 -6.92 23.94 -11.24
CA SER A 308 -7.11 23.23 -12.51
C SER A 308 -5.79 22.73 -13.09
N LEU A 309 -4.73 23.55 -13.07
CA LEU A 309 -3.39 23.13 -13.50
C LEU A 309 -2.83 22.00 -12.63
N TYR A 310 -2.99 22.09 -11.31
CA TYR A 310 -2.58 21.03 -10.39
C TYR A 310 -3.36 19.73 -10.64
N SER A 311 -4.65 19.84 -10.94
CA SER A 311 -5.49 18.69 -11.29
C SER A 311 -5.00 17.99 -12.57
N GLU A 312 -4.49 18.73 -13.56
CA GLU A 312 -3.86 18.15 -14.75
C GLU A 312 -2.54 17.44 -14.40
N GLU A 313 -1.69 17.99 -13.53
CA GLU A 313 -0.47 17.32 -13.07
C GLU A 313 -0.78 16.00 -12.33
N LYS A 314 -1.82 15.99 -11.47
CA LYS A 314 -2.32 14.75 -10.85
C LYS A 314 -2.82 13.75 -11.89
N ALA A 315 -3.58 14.20 -12.89
CA ALA A 315 -4.12 13.34 -13.94
C ALA A 315 -3.01 12.77 -14.83
N LYS A 316 -1.97 13.56 -15.11
CA LYS A 316 -0.76 13.11 -15.81
C LYS A 316 -0.03 12.02 -15.02
N LEU A 317 0.22 12.25 -13.72
CA LEU A 317 0.83 11.25 -12.84
C LEU A 317 0.02 9.94 -12.80
N LEU A 318 -1.31 10.02 -12.67
CA LEU A 318 -2.18 8.85 -12.67
C LEU A 318 -2.12 8.10 -14.00
N ARG A 319 -2.18 8.80 -15.14
CA ARG A 319 -2.05 8.19 -16.48
C ARG A 319 -0.72 7.46 -16.65
N ASP A 320 0.38 8.07 -16.23
CA ASP A 320 1.73 7.49 -16.35
C ASP A 320 1.84 6.19 -15.54
N VAL A 321 1.27 6.14 -14.34
CA VAL A 321 1.28 4.95 -13.49
C VAL A 321 0.34 3.87 -14.02
N MET A 322 -0.88 4.23 -14.44
CA MET A 322 -1.84 3.30 -15.02
C MET A 322 -1.30 2.63 -16.28
N ALA A 323 -0.66 3.38 -17.18
CA ALA A 323 -0.09 2.82 -18.40
C ALA A 323 0.97 1.74 -18.10
N LYS A 324 1.78 1.92 -17.04
CA LYS A 324 2.75 0.91 -16.61
C LYS A 324 2.08 -0.33 -16.00
N ILE A 325 1.01 -0.14 -15.23
CA ILE A 325 0.22 -1.23 -14.63
C ILE A 325 -0.42 -2.06 -15.73
N GLU A 326 -1.12 -1.42 -16.67
CA GLU A 326 -1.79 -2.06 -17.81
C GLU A 326 -0.78 -2.86 -18.65
N ALA A 327 0.36 -2.26 -19.01
CA ALA A 327 1.39 -2.96 -19.77
C ALA A 327 1.95 -4.20 -19.04
N LYS A 328 2.19 -4.12 -17.73
CA LYS A 328 2.67 -5.28 -16.96
C LYS A 328 1.57 -6.33 -16.74
N ASN A 329 0.31 -5.92 -16.58
CA ASN A 329 -0.82 -6.86 -16.50
C ASN A 329 -1.01 -7.61 -17.81
N GLU A 330 -0.98 -6.92 -18.96
CA GLU A 330 -1.12 -7.55 -20.27
C GLU A 330 -0.03 -8.63 -20.50
N VAL A 331 1.23 -8.30 -20.19
CA VAL A 331 2.33 -9.27 -20.27
C VAL A 331 2.11 -10.47 -19.34
N LEU A 332 1.61 -10.23 -18.11
CA LEU A 332 1.32 -11.30 -17.16
C LEU A 332 0.19 -12.20 -17.66
N ASP A 333 -0.89 -11.62 -18.18
CA ASP A 333 -2.06 -12.35 -18.67
C ASP A 333 -1.69 -13.22 -19.87
N GLN A 334 -1.02 -12.65 -20.88
CA GLN A 334 -0.50 -13.40 -22.03
C GLN A 334 0.42 -14.56 -21.60
N PHE A 335 1.25 -14.33 -20.58
CA PHE A 335 2.16 -15.36 -20.07
C PHE A 335 1.39 -16.49 -19.37
N MET A 336 0.42 -16.15 -18.52
CA MET A 336 -0.42 -17.13 -17.83
C MET A 336 -1.24 -17.97 -18.81
N ASP A 337 -1.84 -17.33 -19.82
CA ASP A 337 -2.60 -18.00 -20.89
C ASP A 337 -1.72 -18.99 -21.67
N SER A 338 -0.47 -18.62 -21.97
CA SER A 338 0.46 -19.47 -22.71
C SER A 338 0.85 -20.75 -21.97
N MET A 339 0.86 -20.73 -20.64
CA MET A 339 1.24 -21.90 -19.83
C MET A 339 0.07 -22.84 -19.56
N GLN A 340 -1.17 -22.37 -19.73
CA GLN A 340 -2.40 -23.12 -19.42
C GLN A 340 -2.38 -23.69 -18.00
N LEU A 341 -1.86 -22.89 -17.05
CA LEU A 341 -1.83 -23.22 -15.63
C LEU A 341 -2.98 -22.49 -14.96
N ASP A 342 -4.03 -23.24 -14.64
CA ASP A 342 -5.13 -22.71 -13.84
C ASP A 342 -4.85 -22.99 -12.34
N PRO A 343 -4.68 -21.94 -11.51
CA PRO A 343 -4.39 -22.09 -10.09
C PRO A 343 -5.38 -22.97 -9.33
N GLU A 344 -6.64 -23.05 -9.76
CA GLU A 344 -7.69 -23.82 -9.08
C GLU A 344 -7.60 -25.32 -9.41
N THR A 345 -7.11 -25.68 -10.60
CA THR A 345 -7.12 -27.08 -11.09
C THR A 345 -5.78 -27.78 -10.96
N VAL A 346 -4.67 -27.05 -10.78
CA VAL A 346 -3.32 -27.62 -10.59
C VAL A 346 -3.22 -28.52 -9.34
N ASP A 347 -4.16 -28.42 -8.39
CA ASP A 347 -4.20 -29.21 -7.16
C ASP A 347 -5.37 -30.20 -7.05
N ASN A 348 -5.95 -30.65 -8.15
CA ASN A 348 -7.15 -31.49 -8.05
C ASN A 348 -6.84 -32.96 -7.67
N LEU A 349 -5.79 -33.20 -6.87
CA LEU A 349 -5.43 -34.53 -6.39
C LEU A 349 -6.52 -35.13 -5.48
N ASP A 350 -7.23 -34.29 -4.73
CA ASP A 350 -8.34 -34.74 -3.88
C ASP A 350 -9.58 -35.15 -4.69
N MET A 351 -9.71 -34.78 -5.97
CA MET A 351 -10.77 -35.34 -6.82
C MET A 351 -10.64 -36.86 -6.95
N TYR A 352 -9.40 -37.34 -7.12
CA TYR A 352 -9.11 -38.78 -7.15
C TYR A 352 -9.19 -39.41 -5.77
N SER A 353 -9.56 -38.62 -4.75
CA SER A 353 -10.00 -38.83 -3.36
C SER A 353 -11.30 -39.55 -3.09
N HIS A 354 -12.24 -39.32 -4.01
CA HIS A 354 -13.67 -39.57 -3.80
C HIS A 354 -14.28 -40.35 -4.95
N ILE A 355 -15.48 -40.91 -4.74
CA ILE A 355 -16.27 -41.51 -5.81
C ILE A 355 -17.10 -40.40 -6.47
N PRO A 356 -17.07 -40.23 -7.80
CA PRO A 356 -17.88 -39.24 -8.49
C PRO A 356 -19.37 -39.38 -8.14
N PRO A 357 -20.10 -38.27 -7.94
CA PRO A 357 -21.53 -38.30 -7.58
C PRO A 357 -22.38 -39.15 -8.53
N VAL A 358 -22.08 -39.09 -9.83
CA VAL A 358 -22.77 -39.88 -10.85
C VAL A 358 -22.63 -41.39 -10.60
N LEU A 359 -21.44 -41.87 -10.22
CA LEU A 359 -21.24 -43.29 -9.87
C LEU A 359 -21.88 -43.64 -8.54
N MET A 360 -21.85 -42.72 -7.58
CA MET A 360 -22.46 -42.92 -6.27
C MET A 360 -23.98 -43.12 -6.39
N GLU A 361 -24.63 -42.34 -7.25
CA GLU A 361 -26.05 -42.50 -7.60
C GLU A 361 -26.34 -43.89 -8.18
N LYS A 362 -25.49 -44.37 -9.10
CA LYS A 362 -25.69 -45.70 -9.73
C LYS A 362 -25.46 -46.83 -8.74
N CYS A 363 -24.46 -46.72 -7.86
CA CYS A 363 -24.22 -47.68 -6.78
C CYS A 363 -25.41 -47.72 -5.81
N ALA A 364 -25.97 -46.56 -5.46
CA ALA A 364 -27.15 -46.47 -4.60
C ALA A 364 -28.39 -47.12 -5.27
N ALA A 365 -28.62 -46.85 -6.55
CA ALA A 365 -29.72 -47.46 -7.31
C ALA A 365 -29.64 -48.99 -7.36
N LEU A 366 -28.43 -49.54 -7.54
CA LEU A 366 -28.19 -50.99 -7.49
C LEU A 366 -28.33 -51.57 -6.08
N SER A 367 -27.96 -50.81 -5.04
CA SER A 367 -28.06 -51.24 -3.64
C SER A 367 -29.52 -51.44 -3.18
N VAL A 368 -30.46 -50.65 -3.73
CA VAL A 368 -31.90 -50.83 -3.48
C VAL A 368 -32.45 -52.11 -4.15
N ARG A 369 -31.70 -52.69 -5.10
CA ARG A 369 -32.04 -53.90 -5.84
C ARG A 369 -30.94 -54.96 -5.62
N PRO A 370 -30.83 -55.56 -4.42
CA PRO A 370 -29.67 -56.37 -4.01
C PRO A 370 -29.42 -57.61 -4.89
N ASP A 371 -30.46 -58.13 -5.55
CA ASP A 371 -30.35 -59.28 -6.44
C ASP A 371 -30.29 -58.88 -7.92
N THR A 372 -30.01 -57.62 -8.27
CA THR A 372 -29.92 -57.13 -9.66
C THR A 372 -29.08 -58.04 -10.56
N VAL A 373 -27.83 -58.32 -10.16
CA VAL A 373 -26.92 -59.17 -10.93
C VAL A 373 -27.43 -60.61 -11.00
N LYS A 374 -27.98 -61.14 -9.91
CA LYS A 374 -28.53 -62.50 -9.86
C LYS A 374 -29.75 -62.63 -10.77
N ASN A 375 -30.64 -61.63 -10.77
CA ASN A 375 -31.85 -61.57 -11.57
C ASN A 375 -31.52 -61.51 -13.05
N LEU A 376 -30.51 -60.72 -13.46
CA LEU A 376 -30.04 -60.71 -14.85
C LEU A 376 -29.48 -62.07 -15.27
N VAL A 377 -28.63 -62.67 -14.43
CA VAL A 377 -28.07 -64.01 -14.69
C VAL A 377 -29.18 -65.05 -14.81
N GLN A 378 -30.16 -65.02 -13.90
CA GLN A 378 -31.28 -65.96 -13.90
C GLN A 378 -32.20 -65.74 -15.11
N SER A 379 -32.51 -64.50 -15.47
CA SER A 379 -33.32 -64.17 -16.66
C SER A 379 -32.67 -64.70 -17.93
N MET A 380 -31.34 -64.52 -18.05
CA MET A 380 -30.56 -65.04 -19.17
C MET A 380 -30.44 -66.58 -19.17
N GLN A 381 -30.37 -67.22 -18.00
CA GLN A 381 -30.41 -68.68 -17.87
C GLN A 381 -31.77 -69.25 -18.32
N VAL A 382 -32.88 -68.63 -17.89
CA VAL A 382 -34.23 -69.03 -18.30
C VAL A 382 -34.41 -68.86 -19.81
N LEU A 383 -34.00 -67.71 -20.36
CA LEU A 383 -34.00 -67.47 -21.80
C LEU A 383 -33.23 -68.55 -22.57
N SER A 384 -32.02 -68.89 -22.11
CA SER A 384 -31.21 -69.95 -22.72
C SER A 384 -31.88 -71.33 -22.62
N GLY A 385 -32.63 -71.61 -21.55
CA GLY A 385 -33.40 -72.84 -21.42
C GLY A 385 -34.51 -72.94 -22.47
N VAL A 386 -35.39 -71.93 -22.53
CA VAL A 386 -36.51 -71.91 -23.50
C VAL A 386 -36.01 -71.90 -24.94
N PHE A 387 -34.88 -71.22 -25.22
CA PHE A 387 -34.19 -71.31 -26.52
C PHE A 387 -33.88 -72.76 -26.90
N THR A 388 -33.23 -73.50 -25.99
CA THR A 388 -32.85 -74.90 -26.23
C THR A 388 -34.08 -75.82 -26.36
N ASP A 389 -35.14 -75.58 -25.57
CA ASP A 389 -36.38 -76.36 -25.64
C ASP A 389 -37.13 -76.15 -26.98
N VAL A 390 -37.17 -74.91 -27.49
CA VAL A 390 -37.70 -74.60 -28.82
C VAL A 390 -36.86 -75.23 -29.92
N GLU A 391 -35.52 -75.14 -29.83
CA GLU A 391 -34.60 -75.74 -30.79
C GLU A 391 -34.80 -77.27 -30.85
N ALA A 392 -34.95 -77.92 -29.69
CA ALA A 392 -35.23 -79.35 -29.58
C ALA A 392 -36.60 -79.70 -30.18
N SER A 393 -37.64 -78.92 -29.88
CA SER A 393 -39.00 -79.15 -30.40
C SER A 393 -39.06 -78.99 -31.93
N LEU A 394 -38.44 -77.95 -32.49
CA LEU A 394 -38.39 -77.73 -33.94
C LEU A 394 -37.56 -78.81 -34.65
N LYS A 395 -36.47 -79.28 -34.02
CA LYS A 395 -35.70 -80.41 -34.51
C LYS A 395 -36.54 -81.69 -34.53
N GLU A 396 -37.28 -81.97 -33.47
CA GLU A 396 -38.17 -83.14 -33.40
C GLU A 396 -39.26 -83.09 -34.49
N ILE A 397 -39.89 -81.93 -34.73
CA ILE A 397 -40.89 -81.77 -35.81
C ILE A 397 -40.25 -82.04 -37.18
N ARG A 398 -39.04 -81.52 -37.43
CA ARG A 398 -38.32 -81.76 -38.68
C ARG A 398 -37.99 -83.24 -38.84
N ASP A 399 -37.48 -83.88 -37.80
CA ASP A 399 -37.11 -85.29 -37.83
C ASP A 399 -38.35 -86.17 -38.13
N LEU A 400 -39.52 -85.85 -37.55
CA LEU A 400 -40.81 -86.51 -37.86
C LEU A 400 -41.26 -86.30 -39.32
N LEU A 401 -41.13 -85.09 -39.86
CA LEU A 401 -41.46 -84.80 -41.27
C LEU A 401 -40.52 -85.54 -42.24
N GLU A 402 -39.23 -85.65 -41.91
CA GLU A 402 -38.26 -86.41 -42.69
C GLU A 402 -38.54 -87.92 -42.64
N GLU A 403 -38.96 -88.45 -41.48
CA GLU A 403 -39.39 -89.83 -41.34
C GLU A 403 -40.66 -90.13 -42.15
N ASP A 404 -41.66 -89.25 -42.14
CA ASP A 404 -42.89 -89.39 -42.93
C ASP A 404 -42.60 -89.32 -44.44
N GLU A 405 -41.82 -88.32 -44.91
CA GLU A 405 -41.40 -88.25 -46.31
C GLU A 405 -40.64 -89.53 -46.74
N ALA A 406 -39.81 -90.09 -45.86
CA ALA A 406 -39.10 -91.33 -46.12
C ALA A 406 -40.04 -92.54 -46.18
N GLN A 407 -41.10 -92.57 -45.36
CA GLN A 407 -42.14 -93.60 -45.40
C GLN A 407 -43.02 -93.47 -46.65
N GLU A 408 -43.42 -92.26 -47.05
CA GLU A 408 -44.19 -92.02 -48.28
C GLU A 408 -43.38 -92.37 -49.53
N ARG A 409 -42.07 -92.05 -49.58
CA ARG A 409 -41.17 -92.50 -50.66
C ARG A 409 -41.12 -94.03 -50.75
N LYS A 410 -40.99 -94.74 -49.62
CA LYS A 410 -41.01 -96.22 -49.60
C LYS A 410 -42.34 -96.78 -50.08
N LEU A 411 -43.46 -96.14 -49.73
CA LEU A 411 -44.80 -96.55 -50.19
C LEU A 411 -44.98 -96.32 -51.70
N GLN A 412 -44.45 -95.21 -52.22
CA GLN A 412 -44.41 -94.89 -53.66
C GLN A 412 -43.56 -95.88 -54.45
N GLU A 413 -42.43 -96.32 -53.88
CA GLU A 413 -41.57 -97.35 -54.48
C GLU A 413 -42.25 -98.73 -54.53
N LEU A 414 -43.11 -99.06 -53.55
CA LEU A 414 -43.85 -100.33 -53.46
C LEU A 414 -45.09 -100.43 -54.37
N LEU A 415 -45.75 -99.32 -54.72
CA LEU A 415 -47.07 -99.31 -55.41
C LEU A 415 -47.03 -99.20 -56.94
N GLY A 416 -45.90 -98.92 -57.59
CA GLY A 416 -45.76 -98.97 -59.07
C GLY A 416 -46.45 -97.81 -59.86
N LYS A 417 -45.77 -97.31 -60.90
CA LYS A 417 -46.03 -96.04 -61.62
C LYS A 417 -47.30 -96.01 -62.52
N SER A 418 -48.12 -94.95 -62.40
CA SER A 418 -48.77 -94.23 -63.53
C SER A 418 -49.36 -92.85 -63.11
N PRO A 419 -49.53 -91.85 -64.03
CA PRO A 419 -48.88 -90.53 -63.93
C PRO A 419 -49.86 -89.31 -63.91
N PRO A 420 -49.37 -88.08 -64.17
CA PRO A 420 -48.93 -87.07 -63.21
C PRO A 420 -50.10 -86.18 -62.72
N GLY A 421 -50.43 -86.30 -61.45
CA GLY A 421 -51.13 -85.26 -60.71
C GLY A 421 -50.48 -85.21 -59.33
N PRO A 422 -50.21 -84.02 -58.75
CA PRO A 422 -49.67 -83.98 -57.40
C PRO A 422 -50.73 -84.60 -56.48
N ARG A 423 -50.53 -85.84 -56.03
CA ARG A 423 -50.91 -86.15 -54.66
C ARG A 423 -49.96 -85.30 -53.83
N ALA A 424 -50.37 -84.05 -53.64
CA ALA A 424 -49.81 -83.21 -52.62
C ALA A 424 -49.83 -84.04 -51.34
N SER A 425 -48.75 -83.97 -50.57
CA SER A 425 -48.77 -84.38 -49.16
C SER A 425 -50.12 -83.96 -48.57
N PRO A 426 -50.75 -84.75 -47.69
CA PRO A 426 -52.03 -84.40 -47.09
C PRO A 426 -52.02 -82.91 -46.74
N PRO A 427 -53.02 -82.10 -47.11
CA PRO A 427 -52.94 -80.64 -46.98
C PRO A 427 -52.50 -80.19 -45.58
N ALA A 428 -52.81 -81.00 -44.56
CA ALA A 428 -52.29 -80.88 -43.21
C ALA A 428 -50.75 -80.99 -43.06
N LEU A 429 -50.08 -82.00 -43.65
CA LEU A 429 -48.62 -82.20 -43.58
C LEU A 429 -47.84 -81.13 -44.35
N ALA A 430 -48.33 -80.70 -45.52
CA ALA A 430 -47.74 -79.60 -46.28
C ALA A 430 -47.85 -78.26 -45.52
N GLU A 431 -48.94 -78.06 -44.79
CA GLU A 431 -49.12 -76.91 -43.90
C GLU A 431 -48.15 -76.97 -42.70
N VAL A 432 -47.97 -78.15 -42.09
CA VAL A 432 -47.01 -78.38 -41.00
C VAL A 432 -45.56 -78.12 -41.44
N SER A 433 -45.14 -78.61 -42.61
CA SER A 433 -43.80 -78.39 -43.16
C SER A 433 -43.51 -76.91 -43.46
N LYS A 434 -44.50 -76.20 -43.99
CA LYS A 434 -44.41 -74.75 -44.23
C LYS A 434 -44.34 -73.95 -42.92
N GLU A 435 -45.14 -74.30 -41.91
CA GLU A 435 -45.07 -73.68 -40.58
C GLU A 435 -43.75 -73.98 -39.86
N CYS A 436 -43.24 -75.22 -39.95
CA CYS A 436 -41.96 -75.62 -39.35
C CYS A 436 -40.79 -74.84 -39.96
N SER A 437 -40.74 -74.74 -41.30
CA SER A 437 -39.72 -73.97 -42.01
C SER A 437 -39.75 -72.49 -41.61
N LYS A 438 -40.95 -71.92 -41.46
CA LYS A 438 -41.13 -70.55 -40.97
C LYS A 438 -40.62 -70.38 -39.54
N TYR A 439 -40.95 -71.29 -38.63
CA TYR A 439 -40.49 -71.20 -37.24
C TYR A 439 -38.98 -71.41 -37.11
N MET A 440 -38.37 -72.29 -37.93
CA MET A 440 -36.92 -72.43 -38.01
C MET A 440 -36.22 -71.15 -38.49
N GLU A 441 -36.73 -70.49 -39.52
CA GLU A 441 -36.14 -69.24 -40.04
C GLU A 441 -36.20 -68.12 -38.98
N VAL A 442 -37.33 -68.02 -38.26
CA VAL A 442 -37.48 -67.03 -37.18
C VAL A 442 -36.58 -67.38 -35.99
N HIS A 443 -36.46 -68.66 -35.64
CA HIS A 443 -35.55 -69.14 -34.59
C HIS A 443 -34.08 -68.82 -34.90
N GLU A 444 -33.63 -69.05 -36.14
CA GLU A 444 -32.28 -68.76 -36.59
C GLU A 444 -31.95 -67.27 -36.50
N LYS A 445 -32.87 -66.40 -36.95
CA LYS A 445 -32.74 -64.94 -36.81
C LYS A 445 -32.68 -64.50 -35.35
N ALA A 446 -33.49 -65.10 -34.49
CA ALA A 446 -33.51 -64.81 -33.05
C ALA A 446 -32.24 -65.31 -32.33
N SER A 447 -31.65 -66.42 -32.79
CA SER A 447 -30.40 -66.99 -32.26
C SER A 447 -29.22 -66.02 -32.34
N PHE A 448 -29.11 -65.28 -33.45
CA PHE A 448 -28.09 -64.22 -33.59
C PHE A 448 -28.25 -63.14 -32.52
N THR A 449 -29.48 -62.66 -32.31
CA THR A 449 -29.80 -61.67 -31.28
C THR A 449 -29.51 -62.18 -29.87
N ASN A 450 -29.82 -63.44 -29.58
CA ASN A 450 -29.53 -64.06 -28.28
C ASN A 450 -28.01 -64.19 -28.03
N THR A 451 -27.25 -64.54 -29.06
CA THR A 451 -25.78 -64.60 -29.00
C THR A 451 -25.17 -63.23 -28.69
N GLU A 452 -25.64 -62.18 -29.35
CA GLU A 452 -25.21 -60.81 -29.08
C GLU A 452 -25.62 -60.35 -27.67
N LEU A 453 -26.80 -60.75 -27.18
CA LEU A 453 -27.24 -60.47 -25.82
C LEU A 453 -26.33 -61.12 -24.77
N HIS A 454 -25.92 -62.38 -24.97
CA HIS A 454 -24.96 -63.04 -24.09
C HIS A 454 -23.56 -62.39 -24.12
N LYS A 455 -23.09 -61.95 -25.29
CA LYS A 455 -21.83 -61.19 -25.40
C LYS A 455 -21.91 -59.86 -24.63
N ALA A 456 -22.99 -59.11 -24.81
CA ALA A 456 -23.22 -57.85 -24.10
C ALA A 456 -23.33 -58.04 -22.58
N MET A 457 -24.02 -59.09 -22.13
CA MET A 457 -24.07 -59.45 -20.72
C MET A 457 -22.68 -59.73 -20.15
N ASN A 458 -21.89 -60.57 -20.81
CA ASN A 458 -20.54 -60.92 -20.33
C ASN A 458 -19.60 -59.71 -20.28
N LEU A 459 -19.77 -58.74 -21.17
CA LEU A 459 -19.01 -57.48 -21.16
C LEU A 459 -19.31 -56.64 -19.90
N HIS A 460 -20.59 -56.56 -19.48
CA HIS A 460 -21.01 -55.65 -18.41
C HIS A 460 -21.13 -56.32 -17.02
N ILE A 461 -21.22 -57.65 -16.94
CA ILE A 461 -21.50 -58.36 -15.68
C ILE A 461 -20.45 -58.12 -14.59
N GLY A 462 -19.17 -57.99 -14.97
CA GLY A 462 -18.07 -57.70 -14.03
C GLY A 462 -18.21 -56.31 -13.41
N ASN A 463 -18.50 -55.31 -14.23
CA ASN A 463 -18.72 -53.93 -13.79
C ASN A 463 -19.98 -53.79 -12.94
N LEU A 464 -21.07 -54.48 -13.30
CA LEU A 464 -22.31 -54.49 -12.51
C LEU A 464 -22.10 -55.11 -11.14
N ARG A 465 -21.29 -56.17 -11.03
CA ARG A 465 -20.89 -56.76 -9.74
C ARG A 465 -20.10 -55.79 -8.89
N LEU A 466 -19.13 -55.09 -9.50
CA LEU A 466 -18.34 -54.07 -8.81
C LEU A 466 -19.23 -52.94 -8.27
N LEU A 467 -20.13 -52.41 -9.10
CA LEU A 467 -21.06 -51.32 -8.72
C LEU A 467 -22.11 -51.75 -7.69
N SER A 468 -22.43 -53.05 -7.62
CA SER A 468 -23.34 -53.62 -6.61
C SER A 468 -22.61 -54.03 -5.32
N GLY A 469 -21.28 -53.91 -5.28
CA GLY A 469 -20.44 -54.29 -4.15
C GLY A 469 -20.20 -53.15 -3.16
N PRO A 470 -19.28 -53.36 -2.18
CA PRO A 470 -18.87 -52.32 -1.24
C PRO A 470 -18.23 -51.13 -1.95
N LEU A 471 -18.53 -49.91 -1.50
CA LEU A 471 -18.00 -48.67 -2.09
C LEU A 471 -16.47 -48.63 -2.10
N GLU A 472 -15.79 -49.27 -1.15
CA GLU A 472 -14.32 -49.33 -1.13
C GLU A 472 -13.72 -50.10 -2.31
N GLN A 473 -14.45 -51.09 -2.83
CA GLN A 473 -14.00 -51.81 -4.02
C GLN A 473 -14.19 -50.95 -5.27
N VAL A 474 -15.31 -50.21 -5.35
CA VAL A 474 -15.55 -49.24 -6.42
C VAL A 474 -14.46 -48.17 -6.40
N ARG A 475 -14.12 -47.66 -5.22
CA ARG A 475 -13.05 -46.69 -5.02
C ARG A 475 -11.69 -47.22 -5.48
N ALA A 476 -11.33 -48.43 -5.05
CA ALA A 476 -10.06 -49.07 -5.40
C ALA A 476 -9.93 -49.40 -6.90
N ALA A 477 -11.06 -49.57 -7.60
CA ALA A 477 -11.08 -49.81 -9.05
C ALA A 477 -10.88 -48.53 -9.88
N LEU A 478 -11.03 -47.34 -9.28
CA LEU A 478 -10.83 -46.09 -9.99
C LEU A 478 -9.34 -45.70 -10.03
N PRO A 479 -8.80 -45.25 -11.18
CA PRO A 479 -7.39 -44.86 -11.31
C PRO A 479 -6.96 -43.71 -10.40
N ALA A 480 -5.98 -43.91 -9.53
CA ALA A 480 -5.42 -42.84 -8.71
C ALA A 480 -4.01 -42.45 -9.21
N PRO A 481 -3.62 -41.16 -9.10
CA PRO A 481 -2.28 -40.73 -9.47
C PRO A 481 -1.24 -41.26 -8.47
N ALA A 482 -0.26 -42.00 -8.98
CA ALA A 482 0.87 -42.51 -8.20
C ALA A 482 2.09 -41.58 -8.39
N LEU A 483 2.12 -40.51 -7.60
CA LEU A 483 3.21 -39.53 -7.62
C LEU A 483 4.30 -39.89 -6.61
N SER A 484 5.57 -39.75 -7.01
CA SER A 484 6.70 -39.86 -6.09
C SER A 484 6.72 -38.68 -5.11
N GLU A 485 7.51 -38.78 -4.04
CA GLU A 485 7.65 -37.67 -3.10
C GLU A 485 8.31 -36.43 -3.75
N GLU A 486 9.19 -36.66 -4.73
CA GLU A 486 9.78 -35.58 -5.54
C GLU A 486 8.72 -34.88 -6.41
N ASP A 487 7.81 -35.63 -7.04
CA ASP A 487 6.73 -35.07 -7.86
C ASP A 487 5.77 -34.21 -7.03
N LYS A 488 5.43 -34.67 -5.82
CA LYS A 488 4.61 -33.89 -4.87
C LYS A 488 5.30 -32.58 -4.49
N GLN A 489 6.62 -32.61 -4.27
CA GLN A 489 7.39 -31.42 -3.95
C GLN A 489 7.42 -30.43 -5.12
N VAL A 490 7.54 -30.91 -6.35
CA VAL A 490 7.47 -30.08 -7.57
C VAL A 490 6.10 -29.39 -7.67
N LEU A 491 5.01 -30.14 -7.46
CA LEU A 491 3.64 -29.64 -7.50
C LEU A 491 3.39 -28.59 -6.39
N GLN A 492 3.87 -28.84 -5.16
CA GLN A 492 3.82 -27.86 -4.07
C GLN A 492 4.61 -26.58 -4.38
N ASN A 493 5.79 -26.70 -4.99
CA ASN A 493 6.57 -25.54 -5.37
C ASN A 493 5.86 -24.70 -6.44
N LEU A 494 5.25 -25.33 -7.46
CA LEU A 494 4.49 -24.63 -8.48
C LEU A 494 3.32 -23.84 -7.87
N LYS A 495 2.55 -24.45 -6.96
CA LYS A 495 1.46 -23.77 -6.23
C LYS A 495 1.94 -22.54 -5.50
N ARG A 496 3.05 -22.66 -4.76
CA ARG A 496 3.61 -21.53 -4.00
C ARG A 496 3.94 -20.36 -4.92
N VAL A 497 4.46 -20.63 -6.11
CA VAL A 497 4.76 -19.58 -7.09
C VAL A 497 3.48 -18.99 -7.70
N LEU A 498 2.49 -19.83 -8.05
CA LEU A 498 1.18 -19.35 -8.53
C LEU A 498 0.45 -18.48 -7.49
N ALA A 499 0.48 -18.87 -6.21
CA ALA A 499 -0.03 -18.06 -5.12
C ALA A 499 0.69 -16.70 -5.04
N LYS A 500 2.01 -16.67 -5.31
CA LYS A 500 2.76 -15.42 -5.33
C LYS A 500 2.40 -14.52 -6.52
N VAL A 501 2.04 -15.09 -7.66
CA VAL A 501 1.47 -14.34 -8.80
C VAL A 501 0.15 -13.68 -8.40
N GLN A 502 -0.74 -14.44 -7.76
CA GLN A 502 -2.04 -13.93 -7.33
C GLN A 502 -1.90 -12.83 -6.27
N GLU A 503 -1.05 -13.05 -5.26
CA GLU A 503 -0.73 -12.06 -4.24
C GLU A 503 -0.18 -10.76 -4.87
N MET A 504 0.71 -10.87 -5.85
CA MET A 504 1.26 -9.72 -6.57
C MET A 504 0.17 -8.96 -7.34
N ARG A 505 -0.76 -9.65 -8.00
CA ARG A 505 -1.91 -9.04 -8.71
C ARG A 505 -2.82 -8.29 -7.74
N GLU A 506 -3.19 -8.92 -6.64
CA GLU A 506 -4.05 -8.32 -5.61
C GLU A 506 -3.41 -7.09 -4.96
N GLN A 507 -2.12 -7.18 -4.62
CA GLN A 507 -1.36 -6.03 -4.10
C GLN A 507 -1.33 -4.88 -5.11
N ARG A 508 -1.13 -5.17 -6.40
CA ARG A 508 -1.12 -4.15 -7.45
C ARG A 508 -2.47 -3.44 -7.56
N ALA A 509 -3.57 -4.20 -7.59
CA ALA A 509 -4.92 -3.65 -7.67
C ALA A 509 -5.27 -2.80 -6.43
N ALA A 510 -4.88 -3.25 -5.23
CA ALA A 510 -5.08 -2.49 -3.99
C ALA A 510 -4.29 -1.17 -3.98
N LEU A 511 -3.01 -1.20 -4.39
CA LEU A 511 -2.16 -0.02 -4.48
C LEU A 511 -2.66 0.98 -5.53
N GLU A 512 -3.14 0.49 -6.68
CA GLU A 512 -3.77 1.31 -7.71
C GLU A 512 -5.01 2.03 -7.17
N GLN A 513 -5.91 1.28 -6.51
CA GLN A 513 -7.12 1.84 -5.92
C GLN A 513 -6.78 2.90 -4.86
N GLN A 514 -5.79 2.63 -4.01
CA GLN A 514 -5.32 3.60 -3.01
C GLN A 514 -4.80 4.88 -3.66
N LEU A 515 -4.03 4.78 -4.75
CA LEU A 515 -3.55 5.94 -5.50
C LEU A 515 -4.69 6.78 -6.06
N ARG A 516 -5.69 6.12 -6.69
CA ARG A 516 -6.88 6.80 -7.24
C ARG A 516 -7.64 7.57 -6.17
N GLU A 517 -7.88 6.95 -5.01
CA GLU A 517 -8.59 7.59 -3.90
C GLU A 517 -7.82 8.77 -3.31
N MET A 518 -6.50 8.65 -3.15
CA MET A 518 -5.67 9.75 -2.67
C MET A 518 -5.71 10.94 -3.63
N ILE A 519 -5.60 10.70 -4.93
CA ILE A 519 -5.66 11.76 -5.96
C ILE A 519 -7.03 12.44 -5.99
N GLN A 520 -8.11 11.67 -5.82
CA GLN A 520 -9.47 12.18 -5.84
C GLN A 520 -9.78 13.08 -4.64
N LYS A 521 -9.31 12.71 -3.45
CA LYS A 521 -9.53 13.47 -2.20
C LYS A 521 -8.59 14.67 -2.05
N ASP A 522 -7.57 14.77 -2.88
CA ASP A 522 -6.55 15.80 -2.78
C ASP A 522 -6.98 17.15 -3.38
N ASP A 523 -7.47 18.04 -2.52
CA ASP A 523 -7.75 19.43 -2.85
C ASP A 523 -6.76 20.36 -2.13
N ILE A 524 -5.92 21.04 -2.90
CA ILE A 524 -4.93 22.01 -2.39
C ILE A 524 -5.37 23.46 -2.56
N THR A 525 -6.64 23.72 -2.92
CA THR A 525 -7.15 25.06 -3.24
C THR A 525 -6.89 26.06 -2.12
N SER A 526 -7.02 25.67 -0.85
CA SER A 526 -6.73 26.54 0.30
C SER A 526 -5.26 27.00 0.34
N SER A 527 -4.32 26.11 0.00
CA SER A 527 -2.89 26.45 -0.07
C SER A 527 -2.57 27.32 -1.27
N LEU A 528 -3.27 27.12 -2.40
CA LEU A 528 -3.10 27.90 -3.62
C LEU A 528 -3.59 29.34 -3.49
N VAL A 529 -4.64 29.56 -2.68
CA VAL A 529 -5.16 30.91 -2.43
C VAL A 529 -4.09 31.79 -1.80
N THR A 530 -3.27 31.27 -0.88
CA THR A 530 -2.27 32.05 -0.14
C THR A 530 -0.85 31.97 -0.71
N ALA A 531 -0.62 31.13 -1.73
CA ALA A 531 0.70 30.94 -2.30
C ALA A 531 1.09 32.09 -3.23
N ASP A 532 2.38 32.43 -3.27
CA ASP A 532 2.90 33.32 -4.30
C ASP A 532 2.88 32.61 -5.66
N ARG A 533 2.46 33.34 -6.70
CA ARG A 533 2.41 32.85 -8.08
C ARG A 533 3.78 32.41 -8.59
N SER A 534 4.85 33.04 -8.12
CA SER A 534 6.23 32.70 -8.50
C SER A 534 6.67 31.32 -7.98
N GLU A 535 6.03 30.83 -6.91
CA GLU A 535 6.38 29.58 -6.23
C GLU A 535 5.43 28.42 -6.53
N MET A 536 4.38 28.64 -7.34
CA MET A 536 3.35 27.62 -7.63
C MET A 536 3.93 26.30 -8.16
N LYS A 537 4.98 26.34 -8.98
CA LYS A 537 5.64 25.11 -9.46
C LYS A 537 6.27 24.30 -8.34
N LYS A 538 6.99 24.98 -7.44
CA LYS A 538 7.61 24.32 -6.27
C LYS A 538 6.54 23.74 -5.35
N LEU A 539 5.45 24.49 -5.15
CA LEU A 539 4.31 24.02 -4.36
C LEU A 539 3.70 22.76 -4.98
N PHE A 540 3.49 22.70 -6.30
CA PHE A 540 2.99 21.49 -6.96
C PHE A 540 3.93 20.32 -6.76
N GLU A 541 5.23 20.51 -7.00
CA GLU A 541 6.24 19.48 -6.79
C GLU A 541 6.24 18.95 -5.35
N GLU A 542 6.14 19.83 -4.35
CA GLU A 542 6.06 19.45 -2.95
C GLU A 542 4.76 18.72 -2.61
N GLN A 543 3.62 19.18 -3.14
CA GLN A 543 2.33 18.54 -2.92
C GLN A 543 2.24 17.16 -3.59
N LEU A 544 2.87 16.96 -4.74
CA LEU A 544 2.89 15.67 -5.42
C LEU A 544 3.74 14.61 -4.69
N LYS A 545 4.70 15.02 -3.84
CA LYS A 545 5.54 14.06 -3.07
C LYS A 545 4.74 13.13 -2.17
N LYS A 546 3.51 13.50 -1.78
CA LYS A 546 2.63 12.60 -0.99
C LYS A 546 2.27 11.30 -1.72
N TYR A 547 2.40 11.26 -3.04
CA TYR A 547 2.17 10.06 -3.85
C TYR A 547 3.42 9.19 -4.02
N ASP A 548 4.60 9.70 -3.67
CA ASP A 548 5.87 9.01 -3.92
C ASP A 548 5.95 7.65 -3.23
N GLN A 549 5.42 7.53 -2.01
CA GLN A 549 5.45 6.26 -1.27
C GLN A 549 4.68 5.16 -2.00
N ILE A 550 3.45 5.43 -2.44
CA ILE A 550 2.64 4.46 -3.19
C ILE A 550 3.28 4.16 -4.54
N LYS A 551 3.81 5.19 -5.21
CA LYS A 551 4.54 5.02 -6.47
C LYS A 551 5.72 4.07 -6.33
N VAL A 552 6.51 4.20 -5.26
CA VAL A 552 7.61 3.29 -4.96
C VAL A 552 7.12 1.86 -4.74
N TYR A 553 6.03 1.65 -3.98
CA TYR A 553 5.47 0.31 -3.80
C TYR A 553 4.95 -0.31 -5.10
N LEU A 554 4.30 0.49 -5.95
CA LEU A 554 3.88 0.05 -7.28
C LEU A 554 5.08 -0.30 -8.15
N GLU A 555 6.11 0.54 -8.21
CA GLU A 555 7.33 0.26 -8.99
C GLU A 555 8.04 -1.01 -8.52
N GLN A 556 8.11 -1.25 -7.20
CA GLN A 556 8.64 -2.50 -6.65
C GLN A 556 7.79 -3.72 -7.03
N ASN A 557 6.46 -3.63 -6.96
CA ASN A 557 5.57 -4.71 -7.39
C ASN A 557 5.71 -5.00 -8.90
N LEU A 558 5.78 -3.96 -9.74
CA LEU A 558 5.95 -4.08 -11.19
C LEU A 558 7.31 -4.70 -11.55
N ALA A 559 8.38 -4.34 -10.83
CA ALA A 559 9.71 -4.93 -11.01
C ALA A 559 9.77 -6.38 -10.52
N ALA A 560 9.08 -6.71 -9.43
CA ALA A 560 9.03 -8.07 -8.88
C ALA A 560 8.43 -9.09 -9.86
N GLN A 561 7.53 -8.65 -10.75
CA GLN A 561 6.89 -9.51 -11.76
C GLN A 561 7.91 -10.30 -12.60
N GLU A 562 9.01 -9.70 -13.03
CA GLU A 562 10.01 -10.40 -13.86
C GLU A 562 10.64 -11.58 -13.12
N ASN A 563 10.93 -11.42 -11.84
CA ASN A 563 11.49 -12.48 -11.00
C ASN A 563 10.45 -13.57 -10.73
N VAL A 564 9.19 -13.19 -10.48
CA VAL A 564 8.09 -14.15 -10.27
C VAL A 564 7.84 -14.96 -11.54
N LEU A 565 7.79 -14.33 -12.71
CA LEU A 565 7.62 -15.00 -14.00
C LEU A 565 8.77 -15.97 -14.27
N LYS A 566 10.01 -15.58 -14.00
CA LYS A 566 11.17 -16.48 -14.13
C LYS A 566 11.06 -17.71 -13.23
N ALA A 567 10.70 -17.51 -11.95
CA ALA A 567 10.49 -18.61 -11.01
C ALA A 567 9.34 -19.53 -11.45
N LEU A 568 8.29 -18.96 -12.06
CA LEU A 568 7.15 -19.71 -12.57
C LEU A 568 7.54 -20.54 -13.79
N THR A 569 8.34 -20.00 -14.72
CA THR A 569 8.91 -20.76 -15.84
C THR A 569 9.68 -21.96 -15.34
N ASP A 570 10.61 -21.75 -14.40
CA ASP A 570 11.46 -22.82 -13.87
C ASP A 570 10.64 -23.90 -13.15
N ALA A 571 9.60 -23.50 -12.41
CA ALA A 571 8.68 -24.41 -11.76
C ALA A 571 7.82 -25.19 -12.77
N ASN A 572 7.32 -24.54 -13.81
CA ASN A 572 6.49 -25.14 -14.86
C ASN A 572 7.28 -26.17 -15.69
N VAL A 573 8.55 -25.90 -16.00
CA VAL A 573 9.43 -26.85 -16.70
C VAL A 573 9.57 -28.15 -15.89
N LYS A 574 9.80 -28.05 -14.57
CA LYS A 574 9.88 -29.23 -13.69
C LYS A 574 8.53 -29.94 -13.57
N TYR A 575 7.44 -29.20 -13.57
CA TYR A 575 6.08 -29.75 -13.50
C TYR A 575 5.63 -30.48 -14.77
N ALA A 576 6.26 -30.23 -15.92
CA ALA A 576 5.82 -30.80 -17.21
C ALA A 576 5.67 -32.34 -17.19
N ALA A 577 6.59 -33.06 -16.53
CA ALA A 577 6.50 -34.51 -16.40
C ALA A 577 5.31 -34.95 -15.53
N VAL A 578 5.13 -34.30 -14.38
CA VAL A 578 4.00 -34.53 -13.47
C VAL A 578 2.68 -34.23 -14.16
N ARG A 579 2.60 -33.11 -14.89
CA ARG A 579 1.42 -32.71 -15.68
C ARG A 579 1.01 -33.78 -16.69
N LYS A 580 1.98 -34.34 -17.41
CA LYS A 580 1.73 -35.43 -18.36
C LYS A 580 1.19 -36.68 -17.65
N ALA A 581 1.81 -37.08 -16.54
CA ALA A 581 1.37 -38.24 -15.76
C ALA A 581 -0.06 -38.04 -15.21
N LEU A 582 -0.39 -36.85 -14.72
CA LEU A 582 -1.72 -36.50 -14.24
C LEU A 582 -2.76 -36.53 -15.37
N ALA A 583 -2.45 -35.98 -16.55
CA ALA A 583 -3.36 -36.01 -17.70
C ALA A 583 -3.67 -37.44 -18.17
N GLU A 584 -2.67 -38.34 -18.14
CA GLU A 584 -2.87 -39.76 -18.46
C GLU A 584 -3.77 -40.47 -17.43
N VAL A 585 -3.59 -40.15 -16.14
CA VAL A 585 -4.44 -40.68 -15.06
C VAL A 585 -5.87 -40.14 -15.18
N GLU A 586 -6.03 -38.86 -15.46
CA GLU A 586 -7.33 -38.21 -15.65
C GLU A 586 -8.08 -38.83 -16.84
N HIS A 587 -7.41 -39.06 -17.96
CA HIS A 587 -8.01 -39.73 -19.11
C HIS A 587 -8.47 -41.15 -18.77
N LYS A 588 -7.63 -41.93 -18.07
CA LYS A 588 -7.99 -43.28 -17.59
C LYS A 588 -9.14 -43.24 -16.59
N TRP A 589 -9.14 -42.28 -15.67
CA TRP A 589 -10.19 -42.06 -14.69
C TRP A 589 -11.53 -41.81 -15.39
N ASN A 590 -11.59 -40.80 -16.28
CA ASN A 590 -12.80 -40.46 -17.03
C ASN A 590 -13.31 -41.64 -17.87
N THR A 591 -12.40 -42.36 -18.53
CA THR A 591 -12.75 -43.56 -19.31
C THR A 591 -13.33 -44.67 -18.43
N THR A 592 -12.73 -44.92 -17.26
CA THR A 592 -13.20 -45.92 -16.30
C THR A 592 -14.57 -45.55 -15.75
N VAL A 593 -14.75 -44.29 -15.34
CA VAL A 593 -16.03 -43.75 -14.85
C VAL A 593 -17.11 -43.92 -15.93
N GLN A 594 -16.84 -43.51 -17.17
CA GLN A 594 -17.78 -43.65 -18.27
C GLN A 594 -18.12 -45.11 -18.57
N THR A 595 -17.14 -46.01 -18.51
CA THR A 595 -17.34 -47.46 -18.72
C THR A 595 -18.25 -48.07 -17.64
N LEU A 596 -18.09 -47.65 -16.39
CA LEU A 596 -18.94 -48.08 -15.28
C LEU A 596 -20.36 -47.54 -15.41
N VAL A 597 -20.52 -46.25 -15.74
CA VAL A 597 -21.84 -45.65 -16.01
C VAL A 597 -22.54 -46.37 -17.17
N ALA A 598 -21.85 -46.58 -18.29
CA ALA A 598 -22.39 -47.30 -19.44
C ALA A 598 -22.79 -48.73 -19.09
N SER A 599 -22.09 -49.39 -18.16
CA SER A 599 -22.46 -50.74 -17.72
C SER A 599 -23.75 -50.76 -16.89
N TYR A 600 -24.00 -49.72 -16.09
CA TYR A 600 -25.29 -49.54 -15.40
C TYR A 600 -26.42 -49.25 -16.40
N GLU A 601 -26.20 -48.37 -17.37
CA GLU A 601 -27.21 -48.04 -18.39
C GLU A 601 -27.56 -49.27 -19.25
N ALA A 602 -26.55 -50.06 -19.62
CA ALA A 602 -26.73 -51.31 -20.35
C ALA A 602 -27.55 -52.36 -19.57
N TYR A 603 -27.58 -52.31 -18.23
CA TYR A 603 -28.33 -53.28 -17.43
C TYR A 603 -29.84 -53.22 -17.71
N GLU A 604 -30.43 -52.04 -17.80
CA GLU A 604 -31.88 -51.91 -18.04
C GLU A 604 -32.26 -52.44 -19.42
N ASP A 605 -31.44 -52.14 -20.42
CA ASP A 605 -31.59 -52.67 -21.78
C ASP A 605 -31.39 -54.19 -21.84
N LEU A 606 -30.39 -54.73 -21.13
CA LEU A 606 -30.14 -56.17 -21.06
C LEU A 606 -31.32 -56.91 -20.40
N MET A 607 -31.87 -56.38 -19.30
CA MET A 607 -33.04 -56.95 -18.64
C MET A 607 -34.27 -56.92 -19.55
N LYS A 608 -34.53 -55.79 -20.20
CA LYS A 608 -35.66 -55.65 -21.13
C LYS A 608 -35.54 -56.63 -22.30
N LYS A 609 -34.38 -56.67 -22.96
CA LYS A 609 -34.13 -57.60 -24.09
C LYS A 609 -34.17 -59.06 -23.67
N SER A 610 -33.69 -59.38 -22.46
CA SER A 610 -33.79 -60.74 -21.90
C SER A 610 -35.25 -61.15 -21.70
N GLN A 611 -36.09 -60.25 -21.19
CA GLN A 611 -37.52 -60.49 -21.00
C GLN A 611 -38.27 -60.60 -22.34
N GLU A 612 -38.03 -59.68 -23.28
CA GLU A 612 -38.59 -59.74 -24.64
C GLU A 612 -38.19 -61.03 -25.36
N GLY A 613 -36.91 -61.43 -25.24
CA GLY A 613 -36.42 -62.71 -25.74
C GLY A 613 -37.16 -63.89 -25.11
N LYS A 614 -37.34 -63.87 -23.78
CA LYS A 614 -38.05 -64.93 -23.06
C LYS A 614 -39.50 -65.05 -23.53
N ASP A 615 -40.21 -63.93 -23.63
CA ASP A 615 -41.61 -63.90 -24.07
C ASP A 615 -41.74 -64.38 -25.53
N PHE A 616 -40.80 -63.98 -26.39
CA PHE A 616 -40.71 -64.45 -27.77
C PHE A 616 -40.50 -65.97 -27.84
N TYR A 617 -39.53 -66.52 -27.11
CA TYR A 617 -39.26 -67.96 -27.13
C TYR A 617 -40.38 -68.76 -26.46
N THR A 618 -41.07 -68.23 -25.45
CA THR A 618 -42.24 -68.88 -24.83
C THR A 618 -43.42 -68.95 -25.81
N ASP A 619 -43.68 -67.89 -26.58
CA ASP A 619 -44.70 -67.91 -27.65
C ASP A 619 -44.32 -68.87 -28.78
N LEU A 620 -43.03 -68.89 -29.17
CA LEU A 620 -42.52 -69.80 -30.18
C LEU A 620 -42.56 -71.26 -29.70
N GLU A 621 -42.29 -71.53 -28.43
CA GLU A 621 -42.43 -72.84 -27.78
C GLU A 621 -43.88 -73.31 -27.82
N ALA A 622 -44.84 -72.47 -27.42
CA ALA A 622 -46.26 -72.82 -27.47
C ALA A 622 -46.74 -73.12 -28.90
N LYS A 623 -46.22 -72.40 -29.90
CA LYS A 623 -46.48 -72.63 -31.32
C LYS A 623 -45.83 -73.92 -31.82
N ALA A 624 -44.57 -74.15 -31.46
CA ALA A 624 -43.83 -75.37 -31.80
C ALA A 624 -44.49 -76.60 -31.16
N ALA A 625 -44.92 -76.53 -29.90
CA ALA A 625 -45.62 -77.62 -29.21
C ALA A 625 -46.96 -77.98 -29.90
N LYS A 626 -47.77 -76.97 -30.27
CA LYS A 626 -49.00 -77.20 -31.06
C LYS A 626 -48.70 -77.78 -32.44
N LEU A 627 -47.63 -77.33 -33.07
CA LEU A 627 -47.19 -77.84 -34.37
C LEU A 627 -46.68 -79.29 -34.25
N LEU A 628 -46.00 -79.63 -33.16
CA LEU A 628 -45.54 -80.99 -32.83
C LEU A 628 -46.73 -81.93 -32.59
N GLU A 629 -47.77 -81.49 -31.87
CA GLU A 629 -49.00 -82.28 -31.73
C GLU A 629 -49.69 -82.51 -33.08
N LYS A 630 -49.75 -81.49 -33.94
CA LYS A 630 -50.27 -81.64 -35.31
C LYS A 630 -49.40 -82.56 -36.15
N ALA A 631 -48.07 -82.49 -36.04
CA ALA A 631 -47.13 -83.34 -36.77
C ALA A 631 -47.21 -84.81 -36.33
N ARG A 632 -47.50 -85.08 -35.05
CA ARG A 632 -47.72 -86.43 -34.51
C ARG A 632 -49.12 -86.98 -34.82
N GLY A 633 -50.10 -86.10 -35.05
CA GLY A 633 -51.49 -86.46 -35.30
C GLY A 633 -51.90 -86.52 -36.77
N ALA A 634 -51.11 -85.89 -37.65
CA ALA A 634 -51.17 -86.06 -39.10
C ALA A 634 -50.41 -87.33 -39.50
#